data_AF-A0A0G8BVV6-F1
#
_entry.id   AF-A0A0G8BVV6-F1
#
_cell.length_a   1.000
_cell.length_b   1.000
_cell.length_c   1.000
_cell.angle_alpha   90.00
_cell.angle_beta   90.00
_cell.angle_gamma   90.00
#
_symmetry.space_group_name_H-M   'P 1'
#
loop_
_entity.id
_entity.type
_entity.pdbx_description
1 polymer ?
#
loop_
_entity_poly.entity_id
_entity_poly.type
_entity_poly.pdbx_seq_one_letter_code
_entity_poly.pdbx_strand_id
1 'polypeptide(L)'
;MHCLLCDEYMLETVSWYTFFVKAHKKYICDRCERKLSYIIGEICMECGRPLEDLTSEYKENDICVDCIRWIKEEKYRPFKNRSLHVYDDEMKEILAQFKFRGDAELVHIFIDPFESYFKSILRAFQVLLLFRLVGNGNMNVVLIRQSY
;
A
#
# COMPACT_ATOMS: atom_id res chain seq x y z
N MET A 1 15.60 -16.03 -11.13
CA MET A 1 15.53 -14.56 -10.88
C MET A 1 16.07 -14.27 -9.48
N HIS A 2 16.53 -13.06 -9.17
CA HIS A 2 16.96 -12.68 -7.80
C HIS A 2 15.88 -11.87 -7.09
N CYS A 3 15.78 -12.01 -5.76
CA CYS A 3 14.87 -11.24 -4.93
C CYS A 3 15.26 -9.76 -4.90
N LEU A 4 14.35 -8.85 -5.22
CA LEU A 4 14.66 -7.41 -5.24
C LEU A 4 15.05 -6.83 -3.87
N LEU A 5 14.74 -7.53 -2.76
CA LEU A 5 15.01 -7.02 -1.40
C LEU A 5 16.25 -7.61 -0.74
N CYS A 6 16.61 -8.87 -1.04
CA CYS A 6 17.74 -9.55 -0.39
C CYS A 6 18.75 -10.13 -1.38
N ASP A 7 18.53 -9.96 -2.68
CA ASP A 7 19.36 -10.46 -3.77
C ASP A 7 19.61 -11.98 -3.78
N GLU A 8 18.88 -12.74 -2.95
CA GLU A 8 18.94 -14.20 -2.99
C GLU A 8 18.27 -14.75 -4.25
N TYR A 9 18.85 -15.81 -4.80
CA TYR A 9 18.32 -16.50 -5.96
C TYR A 9 16.97 -17.14 -5.64
N MET A 10 15.96 -16.82 -6.46
CA MET A 10 14.62 -17.39 -6.41
C MET A 10 14.45 -18.43 -7.50
N LEU A 11 14.07 -19.64 -7.09
CA LEU A 11 13.65 -20.72 -7.98
C LEU A 11 12.24 -20.42 -8.50
N GLU A 12 12.09 -20.23 -9.80
CA GLU A 12 10.78 -20.20 -10.43
C GLU A 12 10.25 -21.64 -10.50
N THR A 13 9.22 -21.94 -9.71
CA THR A 13 8.55 -23.24 -9.80
C THR A 13 7.69 -23.27 -11.05
N VAL A 14 8.23 -23.83 -12.13
CA VAL A 14 7.47 -24.07 -13.36
C VAL A 14 6.54 -25.25 -13.12
N SER A 15 5.23 -25.01 -13.16
CA SER A 15 4.20 -26.05 -13.06
C SER A 15 3.36 -26.11 -14.33
N TRP A 16 2.66 -27.21 -14.58
CA TRP A 16 1.69 -27.29 -15.68
C TRP A 16 0.59 -26.21 -15.58
N TYR A 17 0.31 -25.72 -14.37
CA TYR A 17 -0.63 -24.62 -14.13
C TYR A 17 -0.16 -23.29 -14.70
N THR A 18 1.14 -22.98 -14.61
CA THR A 18 1.74 -21.75 -15.16
C THR A 18 1.74 -21.67 -16.69
N PHE A 19 1.42 -22.75 -17.39
CA PHE A 19 1.24 -22.75 -18.85
C PHE A 19 -0.16 -22.26 -19.27
N PHE A 20 -1.18 -22.53 -18.44
CA PHE A 20 -2.58 -22.17 -18.72
C PHE A 20 -3.03 -20.90 -18.00
N VAL A 21 -2.35 -20.52 -16.91
CA VAL A 21 -2.59 -19.30 -16.15
C VAL A 21 -1.35 -18.44 -16.26
N LYS A 22 -1.53 -17.16 -16.64
CA LYS A 22 -0.44 -16.17 -16.72
C LYS A 22 0.30 -16.19 -15.39
N ALA A 23 1.52 -16.75 -15.39
CA ALA A 23 2.33 -16.85 -14.19
C ALA A 23 2.54 -15.44 -13.63
N HIS A 24 2.02 -15.18 -12.42
CA HIS A 24 2.35 -13.94 -11.72
C HIS A 24 3.84 -13.97 -11.39
N LYS A 25 4.58 -13.01 -11.95
CA LYS A 25 6.02 -12.88 -11.72
C LYS A 25 6.24 -12.49 -10.25
N LYS A 26 6.91 -13.34 -9.47
CA LYS A 26 7.34 -12.99 -8.12
C LYS A 26 8.57 -12.10 -8.17
N TYR A 27 8.53 -10.95 -7.51
CA TYR A 27 9.66 -10.00 -7.42
C TYR A 27 10.46 -10.15 -6.13
N ILE A 28 9.88 -10.78 -5.11
CA ILE A 28 10.50 -11.03 -3.81
C ILE A 28 10.31 -12.47 -3.38
N CYS A 29 11.23 -12.97 -2.56
CA CYS A 29 11.14 -14.32 -2.01
C CYS A 29 10.15 -14.37 -0.85
N ASP A 30 9.62 -15.56 -0.53
CA ASP A 30 8.62 -15.77 0.53
C ASP A 30 9.11 -15.31 1.91
N ARG A 31 10.42 -15.29 2.14
CA ARG A 31 11.00 -14.77 3.39
C ARG A 31 10.85 -13.25 3.46
N CYS A 32 11.12 -12.54 2.37
CA CYS A 32 10.96 -11.09 2.31
C CYS A 32 9.49 -10.69 2.23
N GLU A 33 8.65 -11.48 1.55
CA GLU A 33 7.21 -11.26 1.50
C GLU A 33 6.57 -11.33 2.89
N ARG A 34 6.97 -12.30 3.72
CA ARG A 34 6.50 -12.43 5.11
C ARG A 34 6.92 -11.29 6.04
N LYS A 35 7.91 -10.48 5.67
CA LYS A 35 8.29 -9.27 6.41
C LYS A 35 7.37 -8.09 6.12
N LEU A 36 6.57 -8.17 5.06
CA LEU A 36 5.62 -7.11 4.74
C LEU A 36 4.37 -7.27 5.60
N SER A 37 4.20 -6.35 6.53
CA SER A 37 2.99 -6.26 7.35
C SER A 37 1.87 -5.60 6.57
N TYR A 38 0.72 -6.28 6.45
CA TYR A 38 -0.49 -5.71 5.86
C TYR A 38 -1.29 -4.98 6.93
N ILE A 39 -1.92 -3.86 6.56
CA ILE A 39 -2.93 -3.25 7.40
C ILE A 39 -4.18 -4.13 7.32
N ILE A 40 -4.50 -4.77 8.44
CA ILE A 40 -5.67 -5.62 8.64
C ILE A 40 -6.51 -5.06 9.79
N GLY A 41 -7.79 -5.43 9.83
CA GLY A 41 -8.70 -5.01 10.91
C GLY A 41 -9.45 -3.72 10.66
N GLU A 42 -9.86 -3.04 11.74
CA GLU A 42 -10.63 -1.79 11.66
C GLU A 42 -9.73 -0.64 11.19
N ILE A 43 -10.11 0.01 10.07
CA ILE A 43 -9.36 1.13 9.49
C ILE A 43 -10.25 2.35 9.28
N CYS A 44 -9.65 3.54 9.33
CA CYS A 44 -10.34 4.78 9.02
C CYS A 44 -10.85 4.77 7.58
N MET A 45 -12.16 4.98 7.40
CA MET A 45 -12.82 4.93 6.10
C MET A 45 -12.41 6.06 5.13
N GLU A 46 -11.58 7.01 5.55
CA GLU A 46 -11.08 8.12 4.71
C GLU A 46 -9.57 8.11 4.47
N CYS A 47 -8.75 7.78 5.48
CA CYS A 47 -7.28 7.74 5.33
C CYS A 47 -6.63 6.36 5.47
N GLY A 48 -7.39 5.31 5.80
CA GLY A 48 -6.88 3.94 5.93
C GLY A 48 -6.00 3.70 7.15
N ARG A 49 -5.93 4.68 8.08
CA ARG A 49 -5.22 4.53 9.35
C ARG A 49 -5.84 3.40 10.19
N PRO A 50 -5.05 2.48 10.75
CA PRO A 50 -5.55 1.50 11.72
C PRO A 50 -6.26 2.19 12.89
N LEU A 51 -7.48 1.77 13.20
CA LEU A 51 -8.30 2.29 14.30
C LEU A 51 -8.10 1.51 15.60
N GLU A 52 -7.48 0.33 15.52
CA GLU A 52 -7.15 -0.50 16.70
C GLU A 52 -6.14 0.20 17.62
N ASP A 53 -5.21 0.98 17.04
CA ASP A 53 -4.20 1.74 17.79
C ASP A 53 -4.73 3.07 18.34
N LEU A 54 -5.99 3.43 18.06
CA LEU A 54 -6.60 4.70 18.45
C LEU A 54 -7.55 4.50 19.63
N THR A 55 -7.37 5.29 20.69
CA THR A 55 -8.35 5.36 21.77
C THR A 55 -9.68 5.92 21.25
N SER A 56 -10.78 5.61 21.92
CA SER A 56 -12.13 6.05 21.52
C SER A 56 -12.28 7.58 21.42
N GLU A 57 -11.37 8.35 22.02
CA GLU A 57 -11.34 9.81 21.94
C GLU A 57 -10.81 10.34 20.59
N TYR A 58 -10.05 9.51 19.86
CA TYR A 58 -9.45 9.87 18.57
C TYR A 58 -10.14 9.22 17.36
N LYS A 59 -11.29 8.57 17.58
CA LYS A 59 -12.16 8.05 16.52
C LYS A 59 -13.63 8.37 16.81
N GLU A 60 -14.36 8.70 15.75
CA GLU A 60 -15.82 8.82 15.77
C GLU A 60 -16.35 7.86 14.71
N ASN A 61 -17.05 6.80 15.13
CA ASN A 61 -17.40 5.66 14.29
C ASN A 61 -16.14 5.08 13.60
N ASP A 62 -16.20 4.86 12.28
CA ASP A 62 -15.12 4.29 11.47
C ASP A 62 -14.17 5.37 10.89
N ILE A 63 -14.12 6.57 11.47
CA ILE A 63 -13.32 7.69 10.96
C ILE A 63 -12.47 8.29 12.08
N CYS A 64 -11.20 8.58 11.80
CA CYS A 64 -10.34 9.27 12.76
C CYS A 64 -10.67 10.77 12.84
N VAL A 65 -10.45 11.36 14.01
CA VAL A 65 -10.74 12.79 14.27
C VAL A 65 -9.98 13.72 13.31
N ASP A 66 -8.77 13.35 12.89
CA ASP A 66 -8.01 14.12 11.88
C ASP A 66 -8.76 14.24 10.55
N CYS A 67 -9.35 13.14 10.07
CA CYS A 67 -10.15 13.14 8.85
C CYS A 67 -11.42 13.97 9.03
N ILE A 68 -12.09 13.85 10.17
CA ILE A 68 -13.31 14.64 10.47
C ILE A 68 -12.99 16.13 10.46
N ARG A 69 -11.89 16.54 11.09
CA ARG A 69 -11.42 17.93 11.07
C ARG A 69 -11.18 18.40 9.63
N TRP A 70 -10.45 17.64 8.83
CA TRP A 70 -10.14 18.03 7.46
C TRP A 70 -11.38 18.15 6.58
N ILE A 71 -12.35 17.25 6.72
CA ILE A 71 -13.64 17.31 6.00
C ILE A 71 -14.39 18.60 6.34
N LYS A 72 -14.38 19.02 7.62
CA LYS A 72 -15.05 20.25 8.08
C LYS A 72 -14.38 21.53 7.58
N GLU A 73 -13.08 21.52 7.30
CA GLU A 73 -12.32 22.70 6.86
C GLU A 73 -12.49 23.05 5.37
N GLU A 74 -13.37 22.36 4.62
CA GLU A 74 -13.67 22.52 3.17
C GLU A 74 -12.46 22.46 2.21
N LYS A 75 -11.23 22.38 2.72
CA LYS A 75 -9.98 22.21 1.95
C LYS A 75 -9.75 20.77 1.51
N TYR A 76 -10.58 19.83 1.96
CA TYR A 76 -10.41 18.42 1.63
C TYR A 76 -10.97 18.12 0.24
N ARG A 77 -10.08 18.03 -0.75
CA ARG A 77 -10.42 17.40 -2.03
C ARG A 77 -10.83 15.94 -1.77
N PRO A 78 -11.72 15.35 -2.59
CA PRO A 78 -12.28 14.02 -2.36
C PRO A 78 -11.29 12.90 -2.71
N PHE A 79 -10.09 12.92 -2.14
CA PHE A 79 -9.09 11.87 -2.30
C PHE A 79 -9.10 10.97 -1.08
N LYS A 80 -9.27 9.66 -1.33
CA LYS A 80 -9.09 8.66 -0.30
C LYS A 80 -7.62 8.26 -0.27
N ASN A 81 -6.98 8.47 0.85
CA ASN A 81 -5.63 7.99 1.05
C ASN A 81 -5.74 6.57 1.62
N ARG A 82 -5.09 5.60 1.00
CA ARG A 82 -5.17 4.20 1.41
C ARG A 82 -3.80 3.57 1.29
N SER A 83 -3.22 3.22 2.43
CA SER A 83 -2.08 2.31 2.48
C SER A 83 -2.57 0.86 2.54
N LEU A 84 -1.80 -0.05 1.97
CA LEU A 84 -1.99 -1.50 2.08
C LEU A 84 -1.08 -2.10 3.17
N HIS A 85 0.06 -1.47 3.42
CA HIS A 85 1.10 -1.96 4.34
C HIS A 85 1.24 -1.05 5.55
N VAL A 86 1.61 -1.65 6.67
CA VAL A 86 1.98 -0.93 7.89
C VAL A 86 3.30 -0.20 7.64
N TYR A 87 3.44 0.99 8.21
CA TYR A 87 4.68 1.77 8.11
C TYR A 87 5.65 1.40 9.26
N ASP A 88 6.03 0.13 9.30
CA ASP A 88 7.02 -0.44 10.22
C ASP A 88 8.46 -0.23 9.71
N ASP A 89 9.45 -0.75 10.44
CA ASP A 89 10.85 -0.54 10.12
C ASP A 89 11.26 -1.25 8.81
N GLU A 90 10.67 -2.41 8.53
CA GLU A 90 10.81 -3.13 7.26
C GLU A 90 10.30 -2.29 6.10
N MET A 91 9.07 -1.76 6.19
CA MET A 91 8.51 -0.91 5.14
C MET A 91 9.30 0.40 4.98
N LYS A 92 9.79 1.00 6.07
CA LYS A 92 10.68 2.18 6.03
C LYS A 92 11.94 1.91 5.22
N GLU A 93 12.57 0.75 5.43
CA GLU A 93 13.80 0.39 4.72
C GLU A 93 13.55 0.25 3.21
N ILE A 94 12.50 -0.48 2.83
CA ILE A 94 12.13 -0.67 1.41
C ILE A 94 11.87 0.68 0.75
N LEU A 95 11.18 1.57 1.45
CA LEU A 95 10.89 2.91 0.94
C LEU A 95 12.11 3.81 0.88
N ALA A 96 13.05 3.65 1.79
CA ALA A 96 14.30 4.38 1.72
C ALA A 96 15.11 3.94 0.49
N GLN A 97 15.12 2.65 0.17
CA GLN A 97 15.75 2.12 -1.05
C GLN A 97 15.08 2.70 -2.30
N PHE A 98 13.75 2.65 -2.38
CA PHE A 98 13.01 3.23 -3.51
C PHE A 98 13.26 4.74 -3.67
N LYS A 99 13.11 5.53 -2.60
CA LYS A 99 13.14 7.01 -2.66
C LYS A 99 14.55 7.58 -2.80
N PHE A 100 15.50 7.06 -2.04
CA PHE A 100 16.83 7.69 -1.90
C PHE A 100 17.90 6.98 -2.71
N ARG A 101 17.76 5.67 -2.96
CA ARG A 101 18.69 4.92 -3.82
C ARG A 101 18.22 4.88 -5.27
N GLY A 102 17.00 5.33 -5.56
CA GLY A 102 16.45 5.41 -6.91
C GLY A 102 16.11 4.05 -7.51
N ASP A 103 15.91 3.04 -6.68
CA ASP A 103 15.60 1.69 -7.13
C ASP A 103 14.13 1.58 -7.54
N ALA A 104 13.87 1.97 -8.79
CA ALA A 104 12.52 2.02 -9.35
C ALA A 104 11.90 0.62 -9.56
N GLU A 105 12.71 -0.43 -9.65
CA GLU A 105 12.22 -1.81 -9.84
C GLU A 105 11.39 -2.29 -8.64
N LEU A 106 11.65 -1.75 -7.45
CA LEU A 106 10.88 -2.04 -6.23
C LEU A 106 9.37 -1.75 -6.37
N VAL A 107 8.96 -0.88 -7.30
CA VAL A 107 7.53 -0.64 -7.60
C VAL A 107 6.80 -1.94 -7.94
N HIS A 108 7.47 -2.85 -8.65
CA HIS A 108 6.85 -4.09 -9.10
C HIS A 108 6.41 -5.02 -7.97
N ILE A 109 7.01 -4.89 -6.78
CA ILE A 109 6.61 -5.61 -5.57
C ILE A 109 5.15 -5.29 -5.20
N PHE A 110 4.72 -4.05 -5.48
CA PHE A 110 3.47 -3.53 -4.95
C PHE A 110 2.32 -3.47 -5.95
N ILE A 111 2.60 -3.56 -7.27
CA ILE A 111 1.58 -3.43 -8.32
C ILE A 111 0.44 -4.44 -8.12
N ASP A 112 0.76 -5.74 -8.06
CA ASP A 112 -0.24 -6.80 -7.99
C ASP A 112 -1.07 -6.74 -6.68
N PRO A 113 -0.45 -6.61 -5.49
CA PRO A 113 -1.20 -6.42 -4.24
C PRO A 113 -2.10 -5.20 -4.25
N PHE A 114 -1.62 -4.05 -4.77
CA PHE A 114 -2.43 -2.84 -4.84
C PHE A 114 -3.60 -2.99 -5.83
N GLU A 115 -3.37 -3.52 -7.02
CA GLU A 115 -4.44 -3.74 -7.99
C GLU A 115 -5.52 -4.66 -7.42
N SER A 116 -5.13 -5.77 -6.79
CA SER A 116 -6.05 -6.72 -6.17
C SER A 116 -6.89 -6.04 -5.08
N TYR A 117 -6.24 -5.35 -4.17
CA TYR A 117 -6.90 -4.65 -3.07
C TYR A 117 -7.86 -3.57 -3.56
N PHE A 118 -7.42 -2.71 -4.48
CA PHE A 118 -8.23 -1.59 -4.93
C PHE A 118 -9.39 -2.01 -5.84
N LYS A 119 -9.23 -3.05 -6.67
CA LYS A 119 -10.38 -3.63 -7.42
C LYS A 119 -11.48 -4.14 -6.47
N SER A 120 -11.11 -4.61 -5.28
CA SER A 120 -12.09 -5.11 -4.30
C SER A 120 -12.88 -3.98 -3.61
N ILE A 121 -12.30 -2.79 -3.46
CA ILE A 121 -12.90 -1.67 -2.73
C ILE A 121 -13.57 -0.68 -3.69
N LEU A 122 -13.01 -0.49 -4.89
CA LEU A 122 -13.35 0.61 -5.78
C LEU A 122 -13.47 0.12 -7.24
N ARG A 123 -14.70 0.12 -7.78
CA ARG A 123 -14.98 -0.38 -9.14
C ARG A 123 -14.60 0.57 -10.28
N ALA A 124 -14.30 1.85 -10.02
CA ALA A 124 -14.18 2.88 -11.06
C ALA A 124 -13.08 3.94 -10.76
N PHE A 125 -11.84 3.51 -10.50
CA PHE A 125 -10.74 4.42 -10.17
C PHE A 125 -9.51 4.15 -11.03
N GLN A 126 -8.77 5.21 -11.36
CA GLN A 126 -7.41 5.13 -11.86
C GLN A 126 -6.48 5.12 -10.63
N VAL A 127 -5.81 3.99 -10.39
CA VAL A 127 -4.80 3.89 -9.33
C VAL A 127 -3.61 4.76 -9.76
N LEU A 128 -3.46 5.93 -9.13
CA LEU A 128 -2.21 6.68 -9.24
C LEU A 128 -1.28 6.20 -8.13
N LEU A 129 -0.22 5.48 -8.48
CA LEU A 129 0.88 5.20 -7.56
C LEU A 129 1.69 6.48 -7.38
N LEU A 130 1.14 7.42 -6.62
CA LEU A 130 1.87 8.59 -6.14
C LEU A 130 2.55 8.23 -4.83
N PHE A 131 3.87 8.06 -4.87
CA PHE A 131 4.71 8.02 -3.68
C PHE A 131 4.84 9.44 -3.11
N ARG A 132 3.75 10.00 -2.56
CA ARG A 132 3.81 11.33 -1.95
C ARG A 132 4.32 11.23 -0.51
N LEU A 133 5.50 11.82 -0.28
CA LEU A 133 6.02 12.10 1.06
C LEU A 133 5.09 13.10 1.75
N VAL A 134 4.28 12.62 2.69
CA VAL A 134 3.76 13.49 3.77
C VAL A 134 4.88 13.57 4.80
N GLY A 135 5.16 14.77 5.33
CA GLY A 135 6.37 15.14 6.09
C GLY A 135 6.75 14.32 7.33
N ASN A 136 6.09 13.20 7.60
CA ASN A 136 6.39 12.23 8.66
C ASN A 136 6.90 10.87 8.12
N GLY A 137 7.41 10.81 6.89
CA GLY A 137 8.02 9.60 6.32
C GLY A 137 7.05 8.58 5.71
N ASN A 138 5.78 8.58 6.11
CA ASN A 138 4.76 7.67 5.61
C ASN A 138 4.67 7.68 4.07
N MET A 139 4.72 6.49 3.45
CA MET A 139 4.27 6.31 2.07
C MET A 139 2.75 6.16 2.08
N ASN A 140 2.11 7.06 1.34
CA ASN A 140 0.69 7.01 1.10
C ASN A 140 0.48 6.68 -0.36
N VAL A 141 -0.26 5.61 -0.68
CA VAL A 141 -0.82 5.46 -2.02
C VAL A 141 -2.06 6.34 -2.08
N VAL A 142 -1.92 7.46 -2.79
CA VAL A 142 -2.99 8.44 -2.95
C VAL A 142 -3.91 7.98 -4.07
N LEU A 143 -5.12 7.56 -3.74
CA LEU A 143 -6.15 7.33 -4.75
C LEU A 143 -6.73 8.67 -5.20
N ILE A 144 -6.65 8.94 -6.50
CA ILE A 144 -7.33 10.05 -7.12
C ILE A 144 -8.74 9.60 -7.49
N ARG A 145 -9.76 10.17 -6.86
CA ARG A 145 -11.12 10.15 -7.38
C ARG A 145 -11.16 11.07 -8.61
N GLN A 146 -11.45 10.52 -9.79
CA GLN A 146 -12.00 11.34 -10.86
C GLN A 146 -13.47 11.61 -10.49
N SER A 147 -13.79 12.87 -10.22
CA SER A 147 -15.18 13.33 -10.26
C SER A 147 -15.65 13.25 -11.70
N TYR A 148 -16.78 12.58 -11.93
CA TYR A 148 -17.74 13.07 -12.90
C TYR A 148 -18.77 13.89 -12.14
#